data_AF-A0A0C3AQ50-F1
#
_entry.id   AF-A0A0C3AQ50-F1
#
_cell.length_a   1.000
_cell.length_b   1.000
_cell.length_c   1.000
_cell.angle_alpha   90.00
_cell.angle_beta   90.00
_cell.angle_gamma   90.00
#
_symmetry.space_group_name_H-M   'P 1'
#
loop_
_entity.id
_entity.type
_entity.pdbx_description
1 polymer ?
#
loop_
_entity_poly.entity_id
_entity_poly.type
_entity_poly.pdbx_seq_one_letter_code
_entity_poly.pdbx_strand_id
1 'polypeptide(L)'
;MSEQPDFRVKSIPDQVEFVVQRCALENSEVFRDMFALCDRKRSTDDDGDKSCVELDEPAEILRTLLKLLSHPPAPPLLSPLAYEFGSLHESWIRLPFSQRYDHDSVIPLPVLPGMICLADKYCLSEPLVRSLRTHLLANAFLHPLKVYGFATAHGFDDIAVEASAYLLHPPLASYSRKDISVIPTVAAYHNLVQLHAHRVNSLRTILLSEDVFPFGYGACDAHRDETVRAWNERRAHLAPKIEAASDLASEMKVLLDQFSSCRTCSKACIAATEMLAYKCRRVARTIKHSREVK
;
A
#
# COMPACT_ATOMS: atom_id res chain seq x y z
N MET A 1 -37.51 -13.97 3.44
CA MET A 1 -37.72 -15.43 3.38
C MET A 1 -36.36 -16.05 3.61
N SER A 2 -36.18 -16.81 4.69
CA SER A 2 -34.89 -17.45 4.98
C SER A 2 -34.72 -18.65 4.05
N GLU A 3 -33.78 -18.55 3.10
CA GLU A 3 -33.47 -19.64 2.18
C GLU A 3 -32.89 -20.84 2.94
N GLN A 4 -33.55 -21.99 2.83
CA GLN A 4 -33.11 -23.23 3.48
C GLN A 4 -31.84 -23.74 2.82
N PRO A 5 -30.85 -24.22 3.60
CA PRO A 5 -29.63 -24.77 3.03
C PRO A 5 -29.92 -26.13 2.34
N ASP A 6 -29.39 -26.32 1.13
CA ASP A 6 -29.74 -27.41 0.21
C ASP A 6 -28.54 -28.27 -0.23
N PHE A 7 -27.34 -27.95 0.26
CA PHE A 7 -26.09 -28.63 -0.11
C PHE A 7 -25.18 -28.89 1.09
N ARG A 8 -24.33 -29.92 1.02
CA ARG A 8 -23.35 -30.26 2.06
C ARG A 8 -21.93 -30.20 1.52
N VAL A 9 -21.02 -29.64 2.31
CA VAL A 9 -19.58 -29.62 2.05
C VAL A 9 -18.88 -30.27 3.22
N LYS A 10 -18.03 -31.27 2.98
CA LYS A 10 -17.35 -32.02 4.04
C LYS A 10 -15.84 -31.84 3.94
N SER A 11 -15.23 -31.50 5.07
CA SER A 11 -13.76 -31.52 5.22
C SER A 11 -13.28 -32.97 5.29
N ILE A 12 -12.41 -33.39 4.38
CA ILE A 12 -11.75 -34.70 4.44
C ILE A 12 -10.85 -34.83 5.68
N PRO A 13 -9.90 -33.91 5.96
CA PRO A 13 -8.98 -34.09 7.09
C PRO A 13 -9.68 -34.10 8.45
N ASP A 14 -10.73 -33.28 8.63
CA ASP A 14 -11.39 -33.11 9.93
C ASP A 14 -12.72 -33.86 10.05
N GLN A 15 -13.23 -34.43 8.95
CA GLN A 15 -14.54 -35.09 8.87
C GLN A 15 -15.73 -34.21 9.31
N VAL A 16 -15.57 -32.88 9.24
CA VAL A 16 -16.61 -31.91 9.59
C VAL A 16 -17.49 -31.61 8.38
N GLU A 17 -18.80 -31.74 8.55
CA GLU A 17 -19.81 -31.36 7.54
C GLU A 17 -20.32 -29.93 7.76
N PHE A 18 -20.41 -29.17 6.68
CA PHE A 18 -21.00 -27.84 6.61
C PHE A 18 -22.24 -27.90 5.73
N VAL A 19 -23.37 -27.39 6.23
CA VAL A 19 -24.59 -27.25 5.43
C VAL A 19 -24.61 -25.84 4.85
N VAL A 20 -24.72 -25.72 3.53
CA VAL A 20 -24.60 -24.47 2.79
C VAL A 20 -25.66 -24.36 1.71
N GLN A 21 -25.79 -23.18 1.13
CA GLN A 21 -26.65 -22.93 -0.01
C GLN A 21 -25.85 -23.15 -1.29
N ARG A 22 -26.39 -23.95 -2.22
CA ARG A 22 -25.78 -24.24 -3.51
C ARG A 22 -25.55 -22.97 -4.33
N CYS A 23 -26.51 -22.04 -4.33
CA CYS A 23 -26.40 -20.76 -5.04
C CYS A 23 -25.20 -19.91 -4.56
N ALA A 24 -24.85 -19.98 -3.27
CA ALA A 24 -23.67 -19.27 -2.76
C ALA A 24 -22.37 -19.89 -3.27
N LEU A 25 -22.32 -21.23 -3.42
CA LEU A 25 -21.15 -21.92 -3.97
C LEU A 25 -20.93 -21.59 -5.46
N GLU A 26 -21.99 -21.30 -6.22
CA GLU A 26 -21.90 -20.92 -7.64
C GLU A 26 -21.18 -19.58 -7.89
N ASN A 27 -20.87 -18.81 -6.84
CA ASN A 27 -19.96 -17.66 -6.89
C ASN A 27 -18.48 -18.06 -7.17
N SER A 28 -18.19 -19.37 -7.19
CA SER A 28 -16.94 -19.99 -7.65
C SER A 28 -17.15 -20.65 -9.01
N GLU A 29 -16.23 -20.42 -9.94
CA GLU A 29 -16.26 -21.11 -11.24
C GLU A 29 -16.07 -22.61 -11.09
N VAL A 30 -15.19 -23.02 -10.18
CA VAL A 30 -14.90 -24.43 -9.89
C VAL A 30 -16.16 -25.18 -9.44
N PHE A 31 -16.91 -24.61 -8.48
CA PHE A 31 -18.14 -25.24 -8.00
C PHE A 31 -19.23 -25.23 -9.07
N ARG A 32 -19.38 -24.13 -9.81
CA ARG A 32 -20.35 -24.02 -10.92
C ARG A 32 -20.13 -25.09 -11.98
N ASP A 33 -18.87 -25.30 -12.39
CA ASP A 33 -18.53 -26.31 -13.39
C ASP A 33 -18.72 -27.73 -12.85
N MET A 34 -18.34 -27.97 -11.59
CA MET A 34 -18.58 -29.24 -10.91
C MET A 34 -20.06 -29.59 -10.87
N PHE A 35 -20.92 -28.62 -10.53
CA PHE A 35 -22.37 -28.76 -10.52
C PHE A 35 -22.95 -29.05 -11.91
N ALA A 36 -22.51 -28.31 -12.93
CA ALA A 36 -22.97 -28.52 -14.30
C ALA A 36 -22.65 -29.92 -14.84
N LEU A 37 -21.55 -30.54 -14.39
CA LEU A 37 -21.18 -31.92 -14.75
C LEU A 37 -21.99 -32.97 -13.99
N CYS A 38 -22.29 -32.72 -12.71
CA CYS A 38 -23.04 -33.65 -11.87
C CYS A 38 -24.54 -33.68 -12.20
N ASP A 39 -25.15 -32.53 -12.49
CA ASP A 39 -26.59 -32.47 -12.81
C ASP A 39 -26.95 -33.21 -14.10
N ARG A 40 -26.01 -33.31 -15.06
CA ARG A 40 -26.21 -34.07 -16.31
C ARG A 40 -26.39 -35.57 -16.11
N LYS A 41 -25.93 -36.12 -14.98
CA LYS A 41 -25.92 -37.57 -14.71
C LYS A 41 -27.15 -38.08 -13.95
N ARG A 42 -28.00 -37.18 -13.43
CA ARG A 42 -29.12 -37.52 -12.52
C ARG A 42 -30.41 -38.01 -13.20
N SER A 43 -30.38 -38.40 -14.48
CA SER A 43 -31.61 -38.58 -15.26
C SER A 43 -32.33 -39.93 -15.19
N THR A 44 -31.82 -40.97 -14.50
CA THR A 44 -32.40 -42.32 -14.67
C THR A 44 -32.33 -43.20 -13.43
N ASP A 45 -33.13 -42.89 -12.42
CA ASP A 45 -33.30 -43.72 -11.22
C ASP A 45 -32.13 -43.65 -10.22
N ASP A 46 -32.52 -43.45 -8.97
CA ASP A 46 -31.84 -43.92 -7.77
C ASP A 46 -31.44 -42.88 -6.73
N ASP A 47 -31.85 -43.29 -5.53
CA ASP A 47 -31.74 -42.88 -4.15
C ASP A 47 -31.48 -41.43 -3.76
N GLY A 48 -32.13 -41.02 -2.67
CA GLY A 48 -32.06 -39.69 -2.07
C GLY A 48 -30.69 -39.35 -1.44
N ASP A 49 -29.61 -39.75 -2.10
CA ASP A 49 -28.26 -39.57 -1.63
C ASP A 49 -27.87 -38.10 -1.70
N LYS A 50 -27.50 -37.61 -0.52
CA LYS A 50 -27.41 -36.20 -0.19
C LYS A 50 -26.37 -35.55 -1.06
N SER A 51 -26.74 -34.49 -1.78
CA SER A 51 -25.80 -33.64 -2.53
C SER A 51 -24.68 -33.15 -1.60
N CYS A 52 -23.54 -33.83 -1.63
CA CYS A 52 -22.39 -33.60 -0.77
C CYS A 52 -21.13 -33.53 -1.63
N VAL A 53 -20.26 -32.55 -1.35
CA VAL A 53 -18.90 -32.49 -1.90
C VAL A 53 -17.90 -32.66 -0.76
N GLU A 54 -16.92 -33.53 -0.94
CA GLU A 54 -15.79 -33.68 -0.03
C GLU A 54 -14.59 -32.87 -0.55
N LEU A 55 -13.99 -32.05 0.32
CA LEU A 55 -12.85 -31.20 -0.02
C LEU A 55 -11.67 -31.50 0.90
N ASP A 56 -10.48 -31.60 0.31
CA ASP A 56 -9.22 -31.80 1.03
C ASP A 56 -8.67 -30.47 1.58
N GLU A 57 -9.48 -29.86 2.45
CA GLU A 57 -9.15 -28.62 3.14
C GLU A 57 -9.50 -28.77 4.62
N PRO A 58 -8.67 -28.24 5.53
CA PRO A 58 -9.03 -28.16 6.94
C PRO A 58 -10.36 -27.39 7.14
N ALA A 59 -11.13 -27.79 8.15
CA ALA A 59 -12.43 -27.24 8.49
C ALA A 59 -12.40 -25.72 8.69
N GLU A 60 -11.34 -25.16 9.28
CA GLU A 60 -11.20 -23.71 9.46
C GLU A 60 -10.99 -22.95 8.13
N ILE A 61 -10.26 -23.56 7.19
CA ILE A 61 -10.03 -23.02 5.85
C ILE A 61 -11.33 -23.08 5.04
N LEU A 62 -12.05 -24.21 5.10
CA LEU A 62 -13.37 -24.33 4.49
C LEU A 62 -14.37 -23.36 5.08
N ARG A 63 -14.42 -23.19 6.40
CA ARG A 63 -15.30 -22.19 7.03
C ARG A 63 -15.02 -20.80 6.48
N THR A 64 -13.75 -20.45 6.27
CA THR A 64 -13.37 -19.16 5.68
C THR A 64 -13.83 -19.04 4.22
N LEU A 65 -13.60 -20.08 3.40
CA LEU A 65 -14.07 -20.14 2.01
C LEU A 65 -15.59 -20.00 1.90
N LEU A 66 -16.33 -20.77 2.69
CA LEU A 66 -17.79 -20.76 2.69
C LEU A 66 -18.33 -19.41 3.16
N LYS A 67 -17.69 -18.79 4.16
CA LYS A 67 -18.04 -17.43 4.58
C LYS A 67 -17.79 -16.40 3.48
N LEU A 68 -16.69 -16.50 2.74
CA LEU A 68 -16.40 -15.64 1.58
C LEU A 68 -17.47 -15.77 0.49
N LEU A 69 -17.88 -17.00 0.19
CA LEU A 69 -18.88 -17.30 -0.85
C LEU A 69 -20.29 -16.81 -0.48
N SER A 70 -20.70 -17.00 0.78
CA SER A 70 -22.04 -16.60 1.25
C SER A 70 -22.13 -15.14 1.66
N HIS A 71 -21.06 -14.56 2.22
CA HIS A 71 -21.03 -13.19 2.72
C HIS A 71 -19.73 -12.50 2.28
N PRO A 72 -19.62 -12.13 0.99
CA PRO A 72 -18.46 -11.42 0.49
C PRO A 72 -18.18 -10.16 1.33
N PRO A 73 -16.92 -9.92 1.74
CA PRO A 73 -16.60 -8.73 2.51
C PRO A 73 -16.86 -7.47 1.67
N ALA A 74 -17.53 -6.50 2.27
CA ALA A 74 -17.68 -5.18 1.69
C ALA A 74 -16.31 -4.51 1.56
N PRO A 75 -16.07 -3.71 0.50
CA PRO A 75 -14.84 -2.95 0.37
C PRO A 75 -14.56 -2.09 1.62
N PRO A 76 -13.28 -1.85 1.96
CA PRO A 76 -12.95 -1.04 3.13
C PRO A 76 -13.47 0.39 2.95
N LEU A 77 -14.01 0.94 4.03
CA LEU A 77 -14.59 2.28 4.05
C LEU A 77 -13.47 3.32 4.14
N LEU A 78 -13.67 4.47 3.49
CA LEU A 78 -12.76 5.61 3.65
C LEU A 78 -13.06 6.32 4.97
N SER A 79 -12.02 6.61 5.74
CA SER A 79 -12.15 7.36 6.99
C SER A 79 -12.58 8.80 6.69
N PRO A 80 -13.71 9.29 7.24
CA PRO A 80 -14.20 10.65 6.98
C PRO A 80 -13.24 11.73 7.49
N LEU A 81 -12.42 11.40 8.50
CA LEU A 81 -11.39 12.29 9.07
C LEU A 81 -10.26 12.64 8.09
N ALA A 82 -10.16 11.95 6.95
CA ALA A 82 -9.17 12.27 5.92
C ALA A 82 -9.39 13.66 5.29
N TYR A 83 -10.62 14.20 5.34
CA TYR A 83 -10.94 15.48 4.72
C TYR A 83 -10.77 16.69 5.66
N GLU A 84 -10.98 16.53 6.97
CA GLU A 84 -11.10 17.67 7.89
C GLU A 84 -9.78 18.13 8.52
N PHE A 85 -8.75 17.27 8.61
CA PHE A 85 -7.44 17.66 9.15
C PHE A 85 -6.53 18.34 8.11
N GLY A 86 -7.02 19.44 7.53
CA GLY A 86 -6.24 20.40 6.74
C GLY A 86 -5.36 21.33 7.58
N SER A 87 -4.96 20.92 8.80
CA SER A 87 -4.13 21.76 9.66
C SER A 87 -2.66 21.73 9.19
N LEU A 88 -2.07 22.91 9.13
CA LEU A 88 -0.81 23.27 8.49
C LEU A 88 0.47 22.59 9.04
N HIS A 89 0.37 21.62 9.96
CA HIS A 89 1.52 21.10 10.71
C HIS A 89 1.89 19.63 10.43
N GLU A 90 1.09 18.86 9.68
CA GLU A 90 1.43 17.48 9.25
C GLU A 90 1.74 17.38 7.75
N SER A 91 2.53 18.32 7.22
CA SER A 91 2.93 18.45 5.81
C SER A 91 3.65 17.22 5.22
N TRP A 92 4.07 16.27 6.06
CA TRP A 92 5.00 15.20 5.69
C TRP A 92 4.31 13.88 5.33
N ILE A 93 3.03 13.69 5.70
CA ILE A 93 2.29 12.42 5.54
C ILE A 93 0.95 12.64 4.81
N ARG A 94 0.91 13.59 3.88
CA ARG A 94 -0.06 13.52 2.78
C ARG A 94 0.65 12.92 1.59
N LEU A 95 0.95 11.62 1.68
CA LEU A 95 1.08 10.85 0.45
C LEU A 95 -0.25 11.06 -0.29
N PRO A 96 -0.26 11.60 -1.52
CA PRO A 96 -1.51 11.87 -2.24
C PRO A 96 -2.36 10.61 -2.47
N PHE A 97 -1.82 9.43 -2.15
CA PHE A 97 -2.44 8.11 -2.31
C PHE A 97 -2.70 7.37 -0.98
N SER A 98 -2.37 7.96 0.18
CA SER A 98 -2.73 7.34 1.47
C SER A 98 -4.19 7.65 1.79
N GLN A 99 -5.10 7.00 1.06
CA GLN A 99 -6.48 6.83 1.51
C GLN A 99 -6.42 6.19 2.90
N ARG A 100 -6.78 6.95 3.93
CA ARG A 100 -6.91 6.43 5.27
C ARG A 100 -8.22 5.67 5.30
N TYR A 101 -8.16 4.35 5.20
CA TYR A 101 -9.31 3.49 5.39
C TYR A 101 -9.68 3.45 6.87
N ASP A 102 -10.96 3.27 7.17
CA ASP A 102 -11.43 3.02 8.53
C ASP A 102 -10.90 1.66 9.00
N HIS A 103 -10.16 1.64 10.11
CA HIS A 103 -9.49 0.45 10.62
C HIS A 103 -10.47 -0.69 10.92
N ASP A 104 -11.68 -0.37 11.38
CA ASP A 104 -12.70 -1.36 11.72
C ASP A 104 -13.34 -2.00 10.47
N SER A 105 -13.19 -1.36 9.31
CA SER A 105 -13.67 -1.87 8.02
C SER A 105 -12.65 -2.73 7.27
N VAL A 106 -11.38 -2.73 7.68
CA VAL A 106 -10.29 -3.40 6.96
C VAL A 106 -10.08 -4.82 7.50
N ILE A 107 -10.10 -5.82 6.61
CA ILE A 107 -9.72 -7.19 6.98
C ILE A 107 -8.25 -7.19 7.43
N PRO A 108 -7.93 -7.70 8.64
CA PRO A 108 -6.57 -7.75 9.15
C PRO A 108 -5.63 -8.58 8.26
N LEU A 109 -4.41 -8.08 8.06
CA LEU A 109 -3.40 -8.72 7.23
C LEU A 109 -3.06 -10.18 7.59
N PRO A 110 -3.09 -10.66 8.84
CA PRO A 110 -2.77 -12.07 9.12
C PRO A 110 -3.73 -13.07 8.47
N VAL A 111 -4.99 -12.69 8.22
CA VAL A 111 -6.02 -13.57 7.66
C VAL A 111 -6.15 -13.40 6.14
N LEU A 112 -5.93 -12.18 5.66
CA LEU A 112 -6.21 -11.78 4.28
C LEU A 112 -5.43 -12.57 3.20
N PRO A 113 -4.11 -12.85 3.33
CA PRO A 113 -3.37 -13.72 2.42
C PRO A 113 -4.03 -15.07 2.19
N GLY A 114 -4.51 -15.72 3.25
CA GLY A 114 -5.21 -17.00 3.15
C GLY A 114 -6.51 -16.88 2.36
N MET A 115 -7.28 -15.81 2.59
CA MET A 115 -8.50 -15.51 1.84
C MET A 115 -8.22 -15.27 0.35
N ILE A 116 -7.13 -14.59 0.01
CA ILE A 116 -6.73 -14.35 -1.38
C ILE A 116 -6.26 -15.65 -2.05
N CYS A 117 -5.48 -16.49 -1.36
CA CYS A 117 -5.08 -17.80 -1.90
C CYS A 117 -6.27 -18.72 -2.13
N LEU A 118 -7.28 -18.69 -1.24
CA LEU A 118 -8.55 -19.39 -1.46
C LEU A 118 -9.31 -18.82 -2.66
N ALA A 119 -9.31 -17.51 -2.81
CA ALA A 119 -9.97 -16.86 -3.93
C ALA A 119 -9.39 -17.29 -5.29
N ASP A 120 -8.07 -17.41 -5.35
CA ASP A 120 -7.35 -17.93 -6.52
C ASP A 120 -7.61 -19.43 -6.74
N LYS A 121 -7.39 -20.26 -5.70
CA LYS A 121 -7.56 -21.73 -5.77
C LYS A 121 -8.97 -22.15 -6.24
N TYR A 122 -10.00 -21.45 -5.79
CA TYR A 122 -11.40 -21.77 -6.09
C TYR A 122 -11.99 -20.89 -7.20
N CYS A 123 -11.17 -20.11 -7.92
CA CYS A 123 -11.61 -19.20 -8.99
C CYS A 123 -12.86 -18.40 -8.56
N LEU A 124 -12.75 -17.68 -7.44
CA LEU A 124 -13.86 -16.86 -6.95
C LEU A 124 -14.12 -15.67 -7.88
N SER A 125 -15.36 -15.18 -7.87
CA SER A 125 -15.77 -14.06 -8.73
C SER A 125 -14.83 -12.84 -8.63
N GLU A 126 -14.56 -12.22 -9.78
CA GLU A 126 -13.69 -11.05 -9.90
C GLU A 126 -14.07 -9.87 -8.96
N PRO A 127 -15.37 -9.53 -8.72
CA PRO A 127 -15.72 -8.50 -7.74
C PRO A 127 -15.23 -8.81 -6.32
N LEU A 128 -15.26 -10.09 -5.90
CA LEU A 128 -14.79 -10.52 -4.59
C LEU A 128 -13.26 -10.43 -4.52
N VAL A 129 -12.55 -10.91 -5.55
CA VAL A 129 -11.09 -10.81 -5.64
C VAL A 129 -10.64 -9.34 -5.57
N ARG A 130 -11.34 -8.44 -6.27
CA ARG A 130 -11.07 -7.00 -6.22
C ARG A 130 -11.30 -6.40 -4.83
N SER A 131 -12.35 -6.82 -4.13
CA SER A 131 -12.62 -6.40 -2.74
C SER A 131 -11.46 -6.81 -1.82
N LEU A 132 -11.02 -8.07 -1.88
CA LEU A 132 -9.89 -8.57 -1.10
C LEU A 132 -8.57 -7.84 -1.43
N ARG A 133 -8.32 -7.53 -2.71
CA ARG A 133 -7.17 -6.72 -3.14
C ARG A 133 -7.22 -5.29 -2.59
N THR A 134 -8.41 -4.70 -2.49
CA THR A 134 -8.59 -3.37 -1.88
C THR A 134 -8.27 -3.42 -0.38
N HIS A 135 -8.69 -4.46 0.33
CA HIS A 135 -8.26 -4.67 1.73
C HIS A 135 -6.75 -4.88 1.86
N LEU A 136 -6.11 -5.53 0.89
CA LEU A 136 -4.66 -5.75 0.92
C LEU A 136 -3.92 -4.43 0.76
N LEU A 137 -4.37 -3.59 -0.18
CA LEU A 137 -3.86 -2.25 -0.38
C LEU A 137 -4.10 -1.37 0.87
N ALA A 138 -5.26 -1.48 1.53
CA ALA A 138 -5.56 -0.77 2.77
C ALA A 138 -4.58 -1.10 3.90
N ASN A 139 -4.02 -2.31 3.93
CA ASN A 139 -3.00 -2.72 4.88
C ASN A 139 -1.59 -2.21 4.52
N ALA A 140 -1.37 -1.65 3.32
CA ALA A 140 -0.04 -1.23 2.86
C ALA A 140 0.57 -0.14 3.74
N PHE A 141 -0.24 0.76 4.31
CA PHE A 141 0.26 1.80 5.22
C PHE A 141 0.82 1.22 6.53
N LEU A 142 0.13 0.25 7.14
CA LEU A 142 0.53 -0.33 8.43
C LEU A 142 1.61 -1.40 8.28
N HIS A 143 1.59 -2.14 7.17
CA HIS A 143 2.42 -3.32 6.95
C HIS A 143 3.07 -3.31 5.56
N PRO A 144 3.77 -2.24 5.17
CA PRO A 144 4.21 -2.02 3.80
C PRO A 144 5.10 -3.13 3.27
N LEU A 145 6.04 -3.63 4.09
CA LEU A 145 6.99 -4.65 3.67
C LEU A 145 6.32 -6.00 3.38
N LYS A 146 5.37 -6.40 4.24
CA LYS A 146 4.62 -7.65 4.09
C LYS A 146 3.68 -7.58 2.89
N VAL A 147 2.97 -6.45 2.73
CA VAL A 147 2.08 -6.24 1.58
C VAL A 147 2.88 -6.21 0.28
N TYR A 148 4.00 -5.49 0.24
CA TYR A 148 4.90 -5.48 -0.91
C TYR A 148 5.40 -6.88 -1.30
N GLY A 149 5.89 -7.64 -0.31
CA GLY A 149 6.37 -9.00 -0.52
C GLY A 149 5.28 -9.94 -1.04
N PHE A 150 4.10 -9.91 -0.42
CA PHE A 150 2.95 -10.72 -0.82
C PHE A 150 2.44 -10.35 -2.22
N ALA A 151 2.27 -9.06 -2.50
CA ALA A 151 1.83 -8.56 -3.80
C ALA A 151 2.80 -8.95 -4.92
N THR A 152 4.11 -8.84 -4.66
CA THR A 152 5.15 -9.28 -5.61
C THR A 152 5.06 -10.79 -5.86
N ALA A 153 4.86 -11.61 -4.82
CA ALA A 153 4.81 -13.06 -4.94
C ALA A 153 3.63 -13.55 -5.79
N HIS A 154 2.53 -12.80 -5.82
CA HIS A 154 1.29 -13.14 -6.53
C HIS A 154 1.06 -12.30 -7.81
N GLY A 155 2.06 -11.52 -8.24
CA GLY A 155 1.96 -10.71 -9.46
C GLY A 155 0.98 -9.53 -9.38
N PHE A 156 0.66 -9.02 -8.19
CA PHE A 156 -0.16 -7.82 -8.00
C PHE A 156 0.72 -6.57 -8.10
N ASP A 157 1.20 -6.29 -9.31
CA ASP A 157 2.16 -5.21 -9.58
C ASP A 157 1.68 -3.82 -9.14
N ASP A 158 0.40 -3.53 -9.31
CA ASP A 158 -0.23 -2.27 -8.88
C ASP A 158 -0.15 -2.08 -7.36
N ILE A 159 -0.51 -3.11 -6.59
CA ILE A 159 -0.42 -3.10 -5.12
C ILE A 159 1.03 -3.03 -4.67
N ALA A 160 1.95 -3.75 -5.33
CA ALA A 160 3.37 -3.67 -5.01
C ALA A 160 3.95 -2.28 -5.28
N VAL A 161 3.55 -1.63 -6.38
CA VAL A 161 3.91 -0.24 -6.69
C VAL A 161 3.43 0.70 -5.59
N GLU A 162 2.18 0.61 -5.17
CA GLU A 162 1.63 1.47 -4.11
C GLU A 162 2.29 1.20 -2.75
N ALA A 163 2.46 -0.07 -2.37
CA ALA A 163 3.12 -0.46 -1.12
C ALA A 163 4.56 0.06 -1.04
N SER A 164 5.27 0.14 -2.17
CA SER A 164 6.64 0.66 -2.21
C SER A 164 6.75 2.14 -1.79
N ALA A 165 5.69 2.93 -1.93
CA ALA A 165 5.67 4.33 -1.49
C ALA A 165 5.86 4.48 0.03
N TYR A 166 5.40 3.49 0.79
CA TYR A 166 5.46 3.45 2.24
C TYR A 166 6.76 2.83 2.76
N LEU A 167 7.58 2.24 1.89
CA LEU A 167 8.88 1.65 2.26
C LEU A 167 10.03 2.65 2.24
N LEU A 168 9.77 3.91 1.91
CA LEU A 168 10.77 4.98 1.94
C LEU A 168 11.28 5.30 3.35
N HIS A 169 10.48 4.97 4.38
CA HIS A 169 10.83 5.09 5.79
C HIS A 169 10.29 3.88 6.58
N PRO A 170 11.09 3.27 7.48
CA PRO A 170 12.51 3.57 7.74
C PRO A 170 13.43 3.15 6.57
N PRO A 171 14.72 3.55 6.57
CA PRO A 171 15.68 3.14 5.55
C PRO A 171 15.77 1.60 5.44
N LEU A 172 15.97 1.06 4.22
CA LEU A 172 16.00 -0.39 4.02
C LEU A 172 17.04 -1.12 4.89
N ALA A 173 18.12 -0.43 5.27
CA ALA A 173 19.17 -0.96 6.13
C ALA A 173 18.72 -1.20 7.59
N SER A 174 17.59 -0.61 8.03
CA SER A 174 17.07 -0.81 9.40
C SER A 174 16.30 -2.11 9.56
N TYR A 175 15.88 -2.76 8.47
CA TYR A 175 15.14 -4.01 8.54
C TYR A 175 16.08 -5.19 8.82
N SER A 176 15.63 -6.11 9.66
CA SER A 176 16.39 -7.33 9.92
C SER A 176 16.35 -8.27 8.70
N ARG A 177 17.28 -9.24 8.65
CA ARG A 177 17.24 -10.31 7.63
C ARG A 177 15.91 -11.06 7.64
N LYS A 178 15.30 -11.25 8.81
CA LYS A 178 14.01 -11.91 8.96
C LYS A 178 12.88 -11.08 8.34
N ASP A 179 12.92 -9.76 8.51
CA ASP A 179 11.92 -8.86 7.92
C ASP A 179 12.02 -8.87 6.39
N ILE A 180 13.24 -8.75 5.84
CA ILE A 180 13.47 -8.73 4.38
C ILE A 180 13.13 -10.06 3.71
N SER A 181 13.18 -11.19 4.43
CA SER A 181 12.85 -12.51 3.86
C SER A 181 11.40 -12.66 3.38
N VAL A 182 10.50 -11.71 3.69
CA VAL A 182 9.14 -11.69 3.13
C VAL A 182 9.12 -11.26 1.65
N ILE A 183 10.20 -10.65 1.15
CA ILE A 183 10.33 -10.28 -0.26
C ILE A 183 10.79 -11.53 -1.03
N PRO A 184 10.00 -12.03 -2.00
CA PRO A 184 10.21 -13.35 -2.58
C PRO A 184 11.43 -13.42 -3.50
N THR A 185 11.89 -12.30 -4.07
CA THR A 185 12.95 -12.30 -5.08
C THR A 185 13.98 -11.19 -4.83
N VAL A 186 15.23 -11.48 -5.21
CA VAL A 186 16.33 -10.51 -5.18
C VAL A 186 16.02 -9.30 -6.08
N ALA A 187 15.39 -9.53 -7.24
CA ALA A 187 14.99 -8.47 -8.16
C ALA A 187 14.02 -7.48 -7.51
N ALA A 188 13.01 -7.97 -6.77
CA ALA A 188 12.06 -7.11 -6.06
C ALA A 188 12.74 -6.29 -4.96
N TYR A 189 13.62 -6.91 -4.15
CA TYR A 189 14.40 -6.17 -3.16
C TYR A 189 15.30 -5.11 -3.82
N HIS A 190 15.98 -5.46 -4.91
CA HIS A 190 16.83 -4.54 -5.66
C HIS A 190 16.06 -3.35 -6.23
N ASN A 191 14.81 -3.53 -6.67
CA ASN A 191 13.96 -2.43 -7.12
C ASN A 191 13.72 -1.39 -6.01
N LEU A 192 13.53 -1.83 -4.75
CA LEU A 192 13.42 -0.93 -3.61
C LEU A 192 14.75 -0.20 -3.35
N VAL A 193 15.88 -0.90 -3.40
CA VAL A 193 17.21 -0.28 -3.24
C VAL A 193 17.45 0.79 -4.29
N GLN A 194 17.12 0.52 -5.57
CA GLN A 194 17.22 1.48 -6.65
C GLN A 194 16.32 2.69 -6.43
N LEU A 195 15.08 2.49 -5.98
CA LEU A 195 14.17 3.58 -5.64
C LEU A 195 14.76 4.48 -4.54
N HIS A 196 15.31 3.89 -3.46
CA HIS A 196 15.94 4.64 -2.37
C HIS A 196 17.15 5.44 -2.86
N ALA A 197 18.05 4.81 -3.60
CA ALA A 197 19.25 5.45 -4.13
C ALA A 197 18.90 6.60 -5.08
N HIS A 198 17.96 6.38 -6.00
CA HIS A 198 17.46 7.41 -6.90
C HIS A 198 16.92 8.61 -6.12
N ARG A 199 16.04 8.37 -5.14
CA ARG A 199 15.44 9.45 -4.33
C ARG A 199 16.49 10.24 -3.56
N VAL A 200 17.40 9.56 -2.87
CA VAL A 200 18.48 10.24 -2.11
C VAL A 200 19.30 11.14 -3.03
N ASN A 201 19.67 10.63 -4.21
CA ASN A 201 20.45 11.42 -5.17
C ASN A 201 19.65 12.61 -5.72
N SER A 202 18.39 12.40 -6.13
CA SER A 202 17.54 13.49 -6.63
C SER A 202 17.30 14.58 -5.57
N LEU A 203 16.99 14.18 -4.33
CA LEU A 203 16.79 15.11 -3.22
C LEU A 203 18.06 15.90 -2.92
N ARG A 204 19.23 15.25 -2.94
CA ARG A 204 20.52 15.92 -2.77
C ARG A 204 20.80 16.93 -3.89
N THR A 205 20.58 16.55 -5.15
CA THR A 205 20.73 17.46 -6.29
C THR A 205 19.81 18.66 -6.16
N ILE A 206 18.53 18.43 -5.85
CA ILE A 206 17.54 19.50 -5.66
C ILE A 206 18.00 20.45 -4.56
N LEU A 207 18.37 19.94 -3.37
CA LEU A 207 18.85 20.75 -2.25
C LEU A 207 20.01 21.65 -2.67
N LEU A 208 21.06 21.07 -3.24
CA LEU A 208 22.29 21.78 -3.61
C LEU A 208 22.11 22.73 -4.79
N SER A 209 21.05 22.57 -5.58
CA SER A 209 20.72 23.48 -6.69
C SER A 209 19.83 24.66 -6.32
N GLU A 210 19.18 24.64 -5.15
CA GLU A 210 18.18 25.65 -4.79
C GLU A 210 18.80 26.88 -4.11
N ASP A 211 18.59 28.07 -4.67
CA ASP A 211 19.08 29.32 -4.11
C ASP A 211 17.98 30.07 -3.35
N VAL A 212 18.35 30.72 -2.24
CA VAL A 212 17.42 31.56 -1.46
C VAL A 212 16.98 32.83 -2.22
N PHE A 213 17.82 33.32 -3.15
CA PHE A 213 17.52 34.44 -4.05
C PHE A 213 17.77 34.03 -5.51
N PRO A 214 16.79 33.41 -6.19
CA PRO A 214 16.95 33.00 -7.58
C PRO A 214 17.33 34.20 -8.47
N PHE A 215 18.47 34.10 -9.16
CA PHE A 215 19.02 35.18 -10.00
C PHE A 215 19.20 36.53 -9.28
N GLY A 216 19.30 36.53 -7.94
CA GLY A 216 19.37 37.74 -7.12
C GLY A 216 18.04 38.46 -6.90
N TYR A 217 16.92 37.92 -7.42
CA TYR A 217 15.62 38.54 -7.24
C TYR A 217 15.18 38.51 -5.77
N GLY A 218 14.69 39.64 -5.27
CA GLY A 218 14.24 39.78 -3.87
C GLY A 218 15.37 39.77 -2.84
N ALA A 219 16.63 39.92 -3.25
CA ALA A 219 17.76 40.05 -2.33
C ALA A 219 17.61 41.29 -1.44
N CYS A 220 17.89 41.13 -0.15
CA CYS A 220 17.92 42.24 0.80
C CYS A 220 19.34 42.82 0.85
N ASP A 221 19.51 44.09 0.48
CA ASP A 221 20.85 44.72 0.44
C ASP A 221 21.61 44.65 1.78
N ALA A 222 20.89 44.76 2.90
CA ALA A 222 21.48 44.74 4.23
C ALA A 222 21.92 43.34 4.71
N HIS A 223 21.23 42.28 4.31
CA HIS A 223 21.40 40.93 4.87
C HIS A 223 21.67 39.84 3.82
N ARG A 224 21.91 40.22 2.56
CA ARG A 224 22.07 39.29 1.43
C ARG A 224 23.12 38.22 1.73
N ASP A 225 24.32 38.64 2.10
CA ASP A 225 25.45 37.73 2.26
C ASP A 225 25.26 36.80 3.46
N GLU A 226 24.73 37.33 4.57
CA GLU A 226 24.40 36.53 5.75
C GLU A 226 23.31 35.49 5.44
N THR A 227 22.25 35.89 4.73
CA THR A 227 21.14 35.01 4.35
C THR A 227 21.62 33.88 3.43
N VAL A 228 22.44 34.22 2.42
CA VAL A 228 23.04 33.23 1.50
C VAL A 228 23.99 32.29 2.24
N ARG A 229 24.82 32.82 3.16
CA ARG A 229 25.73 32.00 3.97
C ARG A 229 24.95 31.02 4.84
N ALA A 230 23.98 31.48 5.63
CA ALA A 230 23.18 30.63 6.49
C ALA A 230 22.40 29.55 5.70
N TRP A 231 21.85 29.93 4.53
CA TRP A 231 21.23 28.99 3.62
C TRP A 231 22.21 27.90 3.14
N ASN A 232 23.40 28.29 2.67
CA ASN A 232 24.41 27.37 2.18
C ASN A 232 24.97 26.45 3.27
N GLU A 233 25.22 26.98 4.46
CA GLU A 233 25.66 26.20 5.62
C GLU A 233 24.63 25.12 5.99
N ARG A 234 23.34 25.49 6.03
CA ARG A 234 22.26 24.53 6.32
C ARG A 234 22.16 23.46 5.24
N ARG A 235 22.24 23.83 3.95
CA ARG A 235 22.26 22.87 2.84
C ARG A 235 23.43 21.89 2.94
N ALA A 236 24.64 22.39 3.18
CA ALA A 236 25.84 21.57 3.34
C ALA A 236 25.72 20.62 4.53
N HIS A 237 25.12 21.08 5.64
CA HIS A 237 24.87 20.26 6.82
C HIS A 237 23.86 19.13 6.57
N LEU A 238 22.80 19.39 5.79
CA LEU A 238 21.75 18.42 5.50
C LEU A 238 22.14 17.40 4.43
N ALA A 239 22.93 17.79 3.42
CA ALA A 239 23.31 16.94 2.28
C ALA A 239 23.81 15.52 2.62
N PRO A 240 24.67 15.30 3.65
CA PRO A 240 25.11 13.96 4.03
C PRO A 240 24.06 13.16 4.82
N LYS A 241 23.01 13.81 5.35
CA LYS A 241 21.96 13.19 6.18
C LYS A 241 20.68 12.87 5.40
N ILE A 242 20.68 13.09 4.08
CA ILE A 242 19.50 12.86 3.24
C ILE A 242 19.20 11.37 3.16
N GLU A 243 17.97 11.02 3.50
CA GLU A 243 17.36 9.71 3.32
C GLU A 243 16.24 9.77 2.27
N ALA A 244 15.76 8.60 1.84
CA ALA A 244 14.74 8.51 0.81
C ALA A 244 13.41 9.19 1.20
N ALA A 245 13.10 9.28 2.49
CA ALA A 245 11.89 9.91 3.01
C ALA A 245 12.11 11.32 3.61
N SER A 246 13.30 11.90 3.52
CA SER A 246 13.55 13.25 4.05
C SER A 246 12.66 14.29 3.37
N ASP A 247 12.00 15.15 4.15
CA ASP A 247 11.43 16.41 3.65
C ASP A 247 12.37 17.58 3.97
N LEU A 248 13.13 17.91 2.93
CA LEU A 248 14.13 18.95 2.98
C LEU A 248 13.52 20.33 3.21
N ALA A 249 12.26 20.54 2.81
CA ALA A 249 11.63 21.84 2.94
C ALA A 249 11.41 22.19 4.41
N SER A 250 10.83 21.30 5.21
CA SER A 250 10.62 21.63 6.61
C SER A 250 11.88 21.48 7.48
N GLU A 251 12.91 20.72 7.06
CA GLU A 251 14.27 20.84 7.61
C GLU A 251 14.91 22.22 7.37
N MET A 252 14.64 22.84 6.21
CA MET A 252 15.15 24.18 5.87
C MET A 252 14.33 25.30 6.51
N LYS A 253 13.06 25.07 6.87
CA LYS A 253 12.19 26.07 7.55
C LYS A 253 12.72 26.53 8.91
N VAL A 254 13.64 25.79 9.54
CA VAL A 254 14.32 26.21 10.77
C VAL A 254 15.06 27.56 10.61
N LEU A 255 15.44 27.92 9.37
CA LEU A 255 16.04 29.24 9.09
C LEU A 255 15.06 30.41 9.20
N LEU A 256 13.75 30.16 9.18
CA LEU A 256 12.74 31.23 9.27
C LEU A 256 12.85 32.02 10.57
N ASP A 257 13.17 31.36 11.68
CA ASP A 257 13.35 32.01 12.98
C ASP A 257 14.57 32.95 12.96
N GLN A 258 15.64 32.56 12.25
CA GLN A 258 16.86 33.35 12.08
C GLN A 258 16.62 34.63 11.26
N PHE A 259 15.66 34.60 10.32
CA PHE A 259 15.32 35.73 9.45
C PHE A 259 14.09 36.51 9.91
N SER A 260 13.56 36.24 11.11
CA SER A 260 12.34 36.85 11.64
C SER A 260 12.41 38.37 11.78
N SER A 261 13.62 38.92 11.97
CA SER A 261 13.87 40.37 12.09
C SER A 261 13.79 41.13 10.75
N CYS A 262 13.94 40.44 9.61
CA CYS A 262 13.92 41.06 8.28
C CYS A 262 12.81 40.46 7.42
N ARG A 263 11.76 41.25 7.16
CA ARG A 263 10.60 40.83 6.35
C ARG A 263 10.99 40.31 4.96
N THR A 264 11.99 40.92 4.31
CA THR A 264 12.44 40.52 2.98
C THR A 264 13.13 39.16 3.00
N CYS A 265 14.09 38.95 3.92
CA CYS A 265 14.78 37.65 4.05
C CYS A 265 13.83 36.54 4.48
N SER A 266 12.92 36.81 5.41
CA SER A 266 11.87 35.86 5.82
C SER A 266 11.02 35.43 4.62
N LYS A 267 10.52 36.37 3.82
CA LYS A 267 9.75 36.05 2.60
C LYS A 267 10.56 35.25 1.58
N ALA A 268 11.83 35.59 1.36
CA ALA A 268 12.69 34.86 0.45
C ALA A 268 12.91 33.41 0.92
N CYS A 269 13.16 33.21 2.22
CA CYS A 269 13.29 31.88 2.81
C CYS A 269 11.98 31.07 2.70
N ILE A 270 10.82 31.69 2.93
CA ILE A 270 9.52 31.02 2.71
C ILE A 270 9.40 30.56 1.25
N ALA A 271 9.60 31.46 0.29
CA ALA A 271 9.48 31.14 -1.13
C ALA A 271 10.46 30.02 -1.56
N ALA A 272 11.71 30.07 -1.09
CA ALA A 272 12.72 29.06 -1.39
C ALA A 272 12.35 27.69 -0.77
N THR A 273 11.86 27.66 0.48
CA THR A 273 11.41 26.41 1.11
C THR A 273 10.14 25.85 0.46
N GLU A 274 9.22 26.68 0.01
CA GLU A 274 8.05 26.26 -0.77
C GLU A 274 8.43 25.68 -2.14
N MET A 275 9.37 26.32 -2.84
CA MET A 275 9.93 25.81 -4.10
C MET A 275 10.64 24.48 -3.88
N LEU A 276 11.42 24.36 -2.81
CA LEU A 276 12.08 23.12 -2.42
C LEU A 276 11.04 22.00 -2.15
N ALA A 277 9.96 22.30 -1.42
CA ALA A 277 8.87 21.36 -1.18
C ALA A 277 8.20 20.91 -2.49
N TYR A 278 7.95 21.86 -3.40
CA TYR A 278 7.40 21.57 -4.72
C TYR A 278 8.31 20.62 -5.52
N LYS A 279 9.61 20.91 -5.62
CA LYS A 279 10.58 20.07 -6.34
C LYS A 279 10.72 18.69 -5.70
N CYS A 280 10.82 18.61 -4.36
CA CYS A 280 10.93 17.34 -3.64
C CYS A 280 9.71 16.43 -3.83
N ARG A 281 8.49 17.00 -3.89
CA ARG A 281 7.25 16.24 -4.13
C ARG A 281 7.21 15.56 -5.50
N ARG A 282 7.95 16.08 -6.48
CA ARG A 282 8.01 15.52 -7.84
C ARG A 282 9.02 14.37 -7.97
N VAL A 283 9.86 14.14 -6.97
CA VAL A 283 10.79 13.01 -6.98
C VAL A 283 9.99 11.72 -6.85
N ALA A 284 10.26 10.74 -7.74
CA ALA A 284 9.56 9.45 -7.78
C ALA A 284 9.50 8.78 -6.40
N ARG A 285 8.31 8.30 -6.01
CA ARG A 285 8.05 7.66 -4.71
C ARG A 285 7.79 6.16 -4.80
N THR A 286 7.60 5.63 -6.00
CA THR A 286 7.26 4.23 -6.23
C THR A 286 8.22 3.57 -7.20
N ILE A 287 8.28 2.24 -7.17
CA ILE A 287 9.13 1.44 -8.06
C ILE A 287 8.73 1.51 -9.54
N LYS A 288 7.57 2.10 -9.88
CA LYS A 288 7.11 2.23 -11.28
C LYS A 288 8.12 3.02 -12.12
N HIS A 289 8.68 4.08 -11.56
CA HIS A 289 9.63 4.95 -12.28
C HIS A 289 10.95 4.24 -12.63
N SER A 290 11.40 3.28 -11.81
CA SER A 290 12.64 2.54 -12.06
C SER A 290 12.53 1.56 -13.24
N ARG A 291 11.31 1.18 -13.65
CA ARG A 291 11.08 0.24 -14.76
C ARG A 291 11.08 0.93 -16.13
N GLU A 292 10.83 2.23 -16.20
CA GLU A 292 10.69 2.99 -17.47
C GLU A 292 12.02 3.56 -18.00
N VAL A 293 13.12 3.47 -17.24
CA VAL A 293 14.43 4.06 -17.58
C VAL A 293 15.42 3.01 -18.14
N LYS A 294 14.96 1.79 -18.44
CA LYS A 294 15.74 0.74 -19.11
C LYS A 294 15.20 0.48 -20.50
#